data_AF-A0A0X8JFJ2-F1
#
_entry.id   AF-A0A0X8JFJ2-F1
#
_cell.length_a   1.000
_cell.length_b   1.000
_cell.length_c   1.000
_cell.angle_alpha   90.00
_cell.angle_beta   90.00
_cell.angle_gamma   90.00
#
_symmetry.space_group_name_H-M   'P 1'
#
loop_
_entity.id
_entity.type
_entity.pdbx_description
1 polymer ?
#
loop_
_entity_poly.entity_id
_entity_poly.type
_entity_poly.pdbx_seq_one_letter_code
_entity_poly.pdbx_strand_id
1 'polypeptide(L)'
;MSRVACRDFWRLVAEGFSSEQAAQAVGVSAAVGARWFRQGGGMAPMSLAEPAGRYLSLDEREEIAVLHAKGEGVRSIARAIGRSAATVSRELRRNAATRGGAVVYRASVAQWKAEQAARRSLSMFLCKWGCQR
;
A
#
# COMPACT_ATOMS: atom_id res chain seq x y z
N MET A 1 -4.51 10.31 -0.73
CA MET A 1 -4.28 9.97 -2.13
C MET A 1 -3.89 8.50 -2.23
N SER A 2 -4.62 7.70 -3.01
CA SER A 2 -4.34 6.26 -3.17
C SER A 2 -3.12 6.03 -4.07
N ARG A 3 -2.24 5.09 -3.71
CA ARG A 3 -1.10 4.69 -4.57
C ARG A 3 -1.55 4.02 -5.85
N VAL A 4 -2.73 3.40 -5.84
CA VAL A 4 -3.39 2.79 -7.00
C VAL A 4 -3.72 3.88 -8.02
N ALA A 5 -4.43 4.93 -7.59
CA ALA A 5 -4.75 6.08 -8.44
C ALA A 5 -3.50 6.73 -9.07
N CYS A 6 -2.44 6.97 -8.28
CA CYS A 6 -1.19 7.51 -8.83
C CYS A 6 -0.56 6.56 -9.87
N ARG A 7 -0.59 5.24 -9.62
CA ARG A 7 -0.04 4.24 -10.52
C ARG A 7 -0.82 4.18 -11.84
N ASP A 8 -2.15 4.13 -11.75
CA ASP A 8 -3.01 4.04 -12.94
C ASP A 8 -2.91 5.32 -13.78
N PHE A 9 -2.77 6.48 -13.14
CA PHE A 9 -2.48 7.73 -13.84
C PHE A 9 -1.20 7.63 -14.68
N TRP A 10 -0.11 7.14 -14.07
CA TRP A 10 1.17 7.03 -14.75
C TRP A 10 1.21 5.87 -15.78
N ARG A 11 0.38 4.84 -15.64
CA ARG A 11 0.16 3.82 -16.69
C ARG A 11 -0.46 4.45 -17.93
N LEU A 12 -1.53 5.21 -17.75
CA LEU A 12 -2.20 5.92 -18.86
C LEU A 12 -1.25 6.92 -19.54
N VAL A 13 -0.45 7.66 -18.77
CA VAL A 13 0.57 8.54 -19.35
C VAL A 13 1.63 7.76 -20.14
N ALA A 14 2.07 6.60 -19.64
CA ALA A 14 3.01 5.73 -20.35
C ALA A 14 2.42 5.09 -21.62
N GLU A 15 1.10 4.89 -21.67
CA GLU A 15 0.34 4.46 -22.85
C GLU A 15 0.13 5.60 -23.87
N GLY A 16 0.49 6.84 -23.53
CA GLY A 16 0.44 8.00 -24.41
C GLY A 16 -0.76 8.94 -24.18
N PHE A 17 -1.57 8.71 -23.14
CA PHE A 17 -2.66 9.62 -22.80
C PHE A 17 -2.15 10.96 -22.26
N SER A 18 -2.92 12.03 -22.52
CA SER A 18 -2.63 13.33 -21.93
C SER A 18 -2.83 13.30 -20.40
N SER A 19 -2.12 14.16 -19.67
CA SER A 19 -2.27 14.27 -18.22
C SER A 19 -3.70 14.60 -17.76
N GLU A 20 -4.51 15.22 -18.62
CA GLU A 20 -5.91 15.54 -18.35
C GLU A 20 -6.82 14.32 -18.52
N GLN A 21 -6.64 13.56 -19.61
CA GLN A 21 -7.35 12.30 -19.84
C GLN A 21 -7.03 11.27 -18.76
N ALA A 22 -5.75 11.15 -18.39
CA ALA A 22 -5.31 10.27 -17.32
C ALA A 22 -5.88 10.68 -15.95
N ALA A 23 -6.01 11.99 -15.68
CA ALA A 23 -6.63 12.49 -14.46
C ALA A 23 -8.11 12.11 -14.38
N GLN A 24 -8.85 12.33 -15.47
CA GLN A 24 -10.26 12.03 -15.57
C GLN A 24 -10.54 10.53 -15.39
N ALA A 25 -9.75 9.67 -16.04
CA ALA A 25 -9.87 8.22 -15.94
C ALA A 25 -9.63 7.69 -14.51
N VAL A 26 -8.79 8.36 -13.73
CA VAL A 26 -8.46 8.01 -12.34
C VAL A 26 -9.39 8.69 -11.33
N GLY A 27 -10.31 9.55 -11.79
CA GLY A 27 -11.27 10.25 -10.94
C GLY A 27 -10.66 11.40 -10.14
N VAL A 28 -9.60 12.05 -10.65
CA VAL A 28 -9.00 13.26 -10.06
C VAL A 28 -9.17 14.46 -11.01
N SER A 29 -9.11 15.68 -10.46
CA SER A 29 -9.27 16.87 -11.30
C SER A 29 -8.07 17.07 -12.24
N ALA A 30 -8.31 17.69 -13.41
CA ALA A 30 -7.27 17.99 -14.40
C ALA A 30 -6.11 18.79 -13.79
N ALA A 31 -6.39 19.75 -12.91
CA ALA A 31 -5.38 20.53 -12.19
C ALA A 31 -4.47 19.65 -11.31
N VAL A 32 -5.02 18.60 -10.68
CA VAL A 32 -4.25 17.63 -9.88
C VAL A 32 -3.38 16.75 -10.77
N GLY A 33 -3.91 16.25 -11.90
CA GLY A 33 -3.14 15.46 -12.87
C GLY A 33 -2.00 16.24 -13.50
N ALA A 34 -2.26 17.48 -13.94
CA ALA A 34 -1.22 18.37 -14.48
C ALA A 34 -0.12 18.65 -13.45
N ARG A 35 -0.48 18.80 -12.17
CA ARG A 35 0.51 18.96 -11.09
C ARG A 35 1.35 17.69 -10.90
N TRP A 36 0.74 16.50 -10.94
CA TRP A 36 1.49 15.24 -10.84
C TRP A 36 2.47 15.06 -11.99
N PHE A 37 2.03 15.36 -13.23
CA PHE A 37 2.87 15.28 -14.41
C PHE A 37 4.10 16.22 -14.30
N ARG A 38 3.89 17.48 -13.91
CA ARG A 38 4.98 18.45 -13.69
C ARG A 38 5.93 18.02 -12.58
N GLN A 39 5.39 17.52 -11.46
CA GLN A 39 6.20 17.07 -10.32
C GLN A 39 7.04 15.82 -10.64
N GLY A 40 6.53 14.92 -11.47
CA GLY A 40 7.27 13.76 -11.96
C GLY A 40 8.24 14.07 -13.11
N GLY A 41 8.25 15.29 -13.63
CA GLY A 41 9.06 15.65 -14.81
C GLY A 41 8.68 14.85 -16.06
N GLY A 42 7.41 14.46 -16.19
CA GLY A 42 6.94 13.57 -17.26
C GLY A 42 7.26 12.08 -17.05
N MET A 43 7.82 11.70 -15.90
CA MET A 43 8.15 10.31 -15.57
C MET A 43 7.52 9.85 -14.25
N ALA A 44 7.17 8.56 -14.17
CA ALA A 44 6.59 7.98 -12.98
C ALA A 44 7.60 7.95 -11.81
N PRO A 45 7.30 8.57 -10.65
CA PRO A 45 8.20 8.56 -9.49
C PRO A 45 8.17 7.23 -8.71
N MET A 46 7.40 6.25 -9.18
CA MET A 46 7.17 4.97 -8.54
C MET A 46 7.05 3.86 -9.57
N SER A 47 7.39 2.64 -9.16
CA SER A 47 7.17 1.47 -10.01
C SER A 47 5.70 1.31 -10.35
N LEU A 48 5.43 1.14 -11.66
CA LEU A 48 4.10 0.90 -12.23
C LEU A 48 3.69 -0.58 -12.17
N ALA A 49 4.60 -1.45 -11.74
CA ALA A 49 4.25 -2.82 -11.44
C ALA A 49 3.29 -2.86 -10.24
N GLU A 50 2.34 -3.79 -10.28
CA GLU A 50 1.66 -4.21 -9.06
C GLU A 50 2.71 -4.68 -8.04
N PRO A 51 2.54 -4.40 -6.74
CA PRO A 51 3.52 -4.76 -5.73
C PRO A 51 3.53 -6.29 -5.58
N ALA A 52 4.38 -6.95 -6.37
CA ALA A 52 4.50 -8.39 -6.37
C ALA A 52 5.22 -8.87 -5.11
N GLY A 53 4.59 -9.77 -4.37
CA GLY A 53 5.21 -10.76 -3.48
C GLY A 53 5.84 -10.27 -2.16
N ARG A 54 6.29 -9.02 -2.04
CA ARG A 54 6.99 -8.55 -0.80
C ARG A 54 6.04 -8.33 0.38
N TYR A 55 4.81 -7.90 0.12
CA TYR A 55 3.86 -7.50 1.16
C TYR A 55 2.65 -8.44 1.20
N LEU A 56 2.04 -8.58 2.38
CA LEU A 56 0.77 -9.29 2.54
C LEU A 56 -0.38 -8.41 2.03
N SER A 57 -1.21 -9.00 1.18
CA SER A 57 -2.50 -8.47 0.72
C SER A 57 -3.51 -8.40 1.88
N LEU A 58 -4.64 -7.71 1.65
CA LEU A 58 -5.71 -7.65 2.64
C LEU A 58 -6.29 -9.06 2.89
N ASP A 59 -6.57 -9.81 1.83
CA ASP A 59 -7.11 -11.17 1.90
C ASP A 59 -6.21 -12.09 2.73
N GLU A 60 -4.89 -12.05 2.51
CA GLU A 60 -3.94 -12.82 3.32
C GLU A 60 -3.95 -12.38 4.80
N ARG A 61 -4.18 -11.09 5.10
CA ARG A 61 -4.27 -10.60 6.48
C ARG A 61 -5.57 -11.03 7.14
N GLU A 62 -6.68 -11.09 6.40
CA GLU A 62 -7.95 -11.57 6.91
C GLU A 62 -7.88 -13.06 7.25
N GLU A 63 -7.28 -13.86 6.37
CA GLU A 63 -7.07 -15.30 6.62
C GLU A 63 -6.18 -15.52 7.86
N ILE A 64 -5.10 -14.73 8.00
CA ILE A 64 -4.29 -14.74 9.23
C ILE A 64 -5.14 -14.40 10.46
N ALA A 65 -6.04 -13.41 10.39
CA ALA A 65 -6.87 -13.01 11.52
C ALA A 65 -7.86 -14.11 11.92
N VAL A 66 -8.51 -14.76 10.96
CA VAL A 66 -9.45 -15.86 11.19
C VAL A 66 -8.75 -17.05 11.83
N LEU A 67 -7.64 -17.51 11.25
CA LEU A 67 -6.92 -18.67 11.76
C LEU A 67 -6.26 -18.39 13.11
N HIS A 68 -5.71 -17.20 13.31
CA HIS A 68 -5.14 -16.80 14.60
C HIS A 68 -6.22 -16.72 15.70
N ALA A 69 -7.43 -16.24 15.38
CA ALA A 69 -8.55 -16.23 16.32
C ALA A 69 -9.04 -17.64 16.68
N LYS A 70 -8.90 -18.61 15.78
CA LYS A 70 -9.14 -20.04 16.03
C LYS A 70 -8.06 -20.70 16.90
N GLY A 71 -6.95 -20.01 17.18
CA GLY A 71 -5.82 -20.54 17.96
C GLY A 71 -4.82 -21.36 17.15
N GLU A 72 -4.85 -21.28 15.81
CA GLU A 72 -3.91 -21.98 14.93
C GLU A 72 -2.47 -21.48 15.14
N GLY A 73 -1.50 -22.40 15.12
CA GLY A 73 -0.09 -22.07 15.22
C GLY A 73 0.43 -21.35 13.96
N VAL A 74 1.41 -20.46 14.13
CA VAL A 74 2.03 -19.66 13.04
C VAL A 74 2.42 -20.49 11.80
N ARG A 75 2.94 -21.71 12.00
CA ARG A 75 3.33 -22.61 10.89
C ARG A 75 2.13 -23.16 10.12
N SER A 76 1.02 -23.42 10.79
CA SER A 76 -0.24 -23.87 10.18
C SER A 76 -0.81 -22.77 9.30
N ILE A 77 -0.93 -21.56 9.88
CA ILE A 77 -1.38 -20.35 9.17
C ILE A 77 -0.53 -20.10 7.92
N ALA A 78 0.79 -20.18 8.05
CA ALA A 78 1.72 -19.95 6.95
C ALA A 78 1.53 -20.94 5.79
N ARG A 79 1.25 -22.21 6.09
CA ARG A 79 0.95 -23.22 5.06
C ARG A 79 -0.38 -22.94 4.37
N ALA A 80 -1.40 -22.54 5.11
CA ALA A 80 -2.73 -22.23 4.57
C ALA A 80 -2.67 -21.08 3.54
N ILE A 81 -1.88 -20.04 3.81
CA ILE A 81 -1.73 -18.88 2.92
C ILE A 81 -0.59 -19.01 1.90
N GLY A 82 0.17 -20.12 1.91
CA GLY A 82 1.31 -20.32 1.01
C GLY A 82 2.49 -19.35 1.24
N ARG A 83 2.71 -18.89 2.48
CA ARG A 83 3.80 -17.96 2.84
C ARG A 83 4.78 -18.57 3.83
N SER A 84 5.89 -17.88 4.08
CA SER A 84 6.84 -18.30 5.11
C SER A 84 6.32 -18.00 6.52
N ALA A 85 6.57 -18.91 7.46
CA ALA A 85 6.21 -18.72 8.87
C ALA A 85 6.86 -17.47 9.48
N ALA A 86 8.04 -17.07 8.99
CA ALA A 86 8.71 -15.84 9.41
C ALA A 86 7.92 -14.58 9.01
N THR A 87 7.22 -14.60 7.87
CA THR A 87 6.35 -13.49 7.44
C THR A 87 5.16 -13.35 8.38
N VAL A 88 4.45 -14.46 8.64
CA VAL A 88 3.29 -14.47 9.55
C VAL A 88 3.70 -14.08 10.98
N SER A 89 4.80 -14.61 11.50
CA SER A 89 5.30 -14.25 12.84
C SER A 89 5.61 -12.75 12.96
N ARG A 90 6.29 -12.18 11.96
CA ARG A 90 6.63 -10.75 11.96
C ARG A 90 5.39 -9.87 11.81
N GLU A 91 4.41 -10.31 11.04
CA GLU A 91 3.13 -9.63 10.87
C GLU A 91 2.37 -9.56 12.20
N LEU A 92 2.14 -10.71 12.85
CA LEU A 92 1.47 -10.80 14.14
C LEU A 92 2.20 -10.00 15.22
N ARG A 93 3.53 -10.09 15.31
CA ARG A 93 4.32 -9.36 16.30
C ARG A 93 4.22 -7.84 16.14
N ARG A 94 4.30 -7.33 14.91
CA ARG A 94 4.24 -5.87 14.65
C ARG A 94 2.84 -5.28 14.83
N ASN A 95 1.81 -6.11 14.64
CA ASN A 95 0.41 -5.70 14.69
C ASN A 95 -0.35 -6.27 15.90
N ALA A 96 0.38 -6.83 16.87
CA ALA A 96 -0.13 -7.16 18.19
C ALA A 96 -0.54 -5.86 18.90
N ALA A 97 -1.83 -5.52 18.82
CA ALA A 97 -2.40 -4.44 19.61
C ALA A 97 -2.92 -5.05 20.92
N THR A 98 -2.39 -4.57 22.04
CA THR A 98 -2.99 -4.85 23.35
C THR A 98 -4.15 -3.88 23.55
N ARG A 99 -5.38 -4.40 23.58
CA ARG A 99 -6.55 -3.60 23.95
C ARG A 99 -7.28 -4.35 25.06
N GLY A 100 -7.30 -3.77 26.27
CA GLY A 100 -7.95 -4.41 27.43
C GLY A 100 -7.28 -5.70 27.92
N GLY A 101 -5.95 -5.83 27.78
CA GLY A 101 -5.20 -7.00 28.26
C GLY A 101 -5.12 -8.18 27.28
N ALA A 102 -5.93 -8.20 26.22
CA ALA A 102 -5.85 -9.21 25.16
C ALA A 102 -5.07 -8.70 23.93
N VAL A 103 -4.23 -9.56 23.36
CA VAL A 103 -3.56 -9.31 22.07
C VAL A 103 -4.54 -9.65 20.95
N VAL A 104 -5.10 -8.63 20.31
CA VAL A 104 -6.07 -8.80 19.22
C VAL A 104 -5.43 -8.35 17.91
N TYR A 105 -5.20 -9.29 17.01
CA TYR A 105 -4.79 -8.97 15.63
C TYR A 105 -6.02 -8.52 14.82
N ARG A 106 -5.91 -7.37 14.13
CA ARG A 106 -6.95 -6.85 13.23
C ARG A 106 -6.37 -6.57 11.85
N ALA A 107 -6.85 -7.27 10.84
CA ALA A 107 -6.38 -7.15 9.45
C ALA A 107 -6.50 -5.73 8.90
N SER A 108 -7.64 -5.08 9.10
CA SER A 108 -7.90 -3.69 8.65
C SER A 108 -6.94 -2.67 9.27
N VAL A 109 -6.59 -2.82 10.54
CA VAL A 109 -5.62 -1.94 11.23
C VAL A 109 -4.20 -2.17 10.69
N ALA A 110 -3.83 -3.44 10.48
CA ALA A 110 -2.55 -3.79 9.88
C ALA A 110 -2.41 -3.23 8.46
N GLN A 111 -3.47 -3.32 7.66
CA GLN A 111 -3.55 -2.75 6.32
C GLN A 111 -3.43 -1.22 6.36
N TRP A 112 -4.21 -0.55 7.21
CA TRP A 112 -4.14 0.91 7.36
C TRP A 112 -2.73 1.37 7.75
N LYS A 113 -2.06 0.68 8.69
CA LYS A 113 -0.67 0.98 9.08
C LYS A 113 0.29 0.82 7.90
N ALA A 114 0.14 -0.23 7.09
CA ALA A 114 0.94 -0.44 5.89
C ALA A 114 0.75 0.69 4.87
N GLU A 115 -0.49 1.12 4.64
CA GLU A 115 -0.81 2.25 3.78
C GLU A 115 -0.26 3.57 4.31
N GLN A 116 -0.33 3.82 5.62
CA GLN A 116 0.28 5.00 6.24
C GLN A 116 1.81 5.02 6.06
N ALA A 117 2.48 3.89 6.29
CA ALA A 117 3.92 3.77 6.05
C ALA A 117 4.28 4.03 4.57
N ALA A 118 3.45 3.52 3.65
CA ALA A 118 3.62 3.74 2.21
C ALA A 118 3.34 5.19 1.78
N ARG A 119 2.56 5.97 2.53
CA ARG A 119 2.42 7.42 2.33
C ARG A 119 3.64 8.21 2.82
N ARG A 120 4.24 7.79 3.93
CA ARG A 120 5.45 8.46 4.47
C ARG A 120 6.64 8.40 3.52
N SER A 121 6.82 7.30 2.79
CA SER A 121 7.87 7.23 1.75
C SER A 121 7.64 8.18 0.58
N LEU A 122 6.38 8.54 0.31
CA LEU A 122 6.04 9.59 -0.66
C LEU A 122 6.28 11.00 -0.09
N SER A 123 6.02 11.20 1.21
CA SER A 123 6.28 12.48 1.88
C SER A 123 7.78 12.81 1.97
N MET A 124 8.65 11.79 2.07
CA MET A 124 10.10 12.00 2.01
C MET A 124 10.56 12.45 0.62
N PHE A 125 9.90 12.01 -0.44
CA PHE A 125 10.11 12.55 -1.80
C PHE A 125 9.57 13.98 -1.94
N LEU A 126 8.39 14.28 -1.40
CA LEU A 126 7.80 15.64 -1.48
C LEU A 126 8.54 16.67 -0.62
N CYS A 127 9.07 16.29 0.55
CA CYS A 127 9.78 17.22 1.44
C CYS A 127 11.16 17.63 0.90
N LYS A 128 11.79 16.82 0.03
CA LYS A 128 13.04 17.22 -0.65
C LYS A 128 12.83 18.30 -1.73
N TRP A 129 11.59 18.52 -2.17
CA TRP A 129 11.24 19.47 -3.24
C TRP A 129 10.33 20.63 -2.77
N GLY A 130 10.09 20.73 -1.46
CA GLY A 130 9.36 21.83 -0.83
C GLY A 130 10.24 23.03 -0.46
N CYS A 131 11.20 23.39 -1.30
CA CYS A 131 11.90 24.68 -1.20
C CYS A 131 12.27 25.18 -2.60
N GLN A 132 11.27 25.70 -3.32
CA GLN A 132 11.47 26.86 -4.20
C GLN A 132 10.11 27.48 -4.56
N ARG A 133 9.82 28.52 -3.76
CA ARG A 133 8.95 29.68 -3.94
C ARG A 133 7.44 29.48 -3.89
#